data_AF-A0ABD5ZS39-F1
#
_entry.id   AF-A0ABD5ZS39-F1
#
_cell.length_a   1.000
_cell.length_b   1.000
_cell.length_c   1.000
_cell.angle_alpha   90.00
_cell.angle_beta   90.00
_cell.angle_gamma   90.00
#
_symmetry.space_group_name_H-M   'P 1'
#
loop_
_entity.id
_entity.type
_entity.pdbx_description
1 polymer ?
#
loop_
_entity_poly.entity_id
_entity_poly.type
_entity_poly.pdbx_seq_one_letter_code
_entity_poly.pdbx_strand_id
1 'polypeptide(L)'
;MLRPVALVALLVAGVATPAVVPAATPTEPAIVATVPNPVADGDAGESVVLAAPDGTDLGAYALDDGESRVRLPNRTVSGRVVLTAAPERVRNRTDRRVLDVALPALSNAGERLRLLRGNRTVSTLRYGDAPEGERYRNGTWTPVGATDYPVVAGGAGEARAFVLPDATGPPLAAIRNATERVWLAGYTFTSARATRALANASERGADVRVLVEGGPVGGMSRTQARRLETLVAAGVAVRAVTGPHARYAYHHAKYAVADDRAVVLTENWKPSGTGGADSRGWGAVVSEPSVVAGLARTFEGDFAWRAAVPWDEYRAGRTFAADNATAGTYPTAFAPERVAFESARLLVAPDNAESAVLARLRAANETLRVVQMSVGGPDQAFVRETVAAARRGVEVRLLLSGAWYVREDNGAVVERLNRVAEREGLDLEARLAVPSGYGKIHAKGVVADDTVLLGSLNWNDNSARANREVVLALTGDAADYYRRVFDADWRASGPGTTLPGGVVAVLAVAALACLLAARRVEFE
;
A
#
# COMPACT_ATOMS: atom_id res chain seq x y z
N MET A 1 51.99 -38.04 -50.56
CA MET A 1 52.72 -37.34 -49.47
C MET A 1 51.70 -36.65 -48.58
N LEU A 2 51.48 -37.19 -47.37
CA LEU A 2 50.45 -36.74 -46.44
C LEU A 2 50.83 -35.41 -45.76
N ARG A 3 49.88 -34.48 -45.68
CA ARG A 3 49.92 -33.27 -44.83
C ARG A 3 49.17 -33.54 -43.52
N PRO A 4 49.65 -33.05 -42.36
CA PRO A 4 49.03 -33.34 -41.08
C PRO A 4 47.81 -32.44 -40.84
N VAL A 5 46.76 -33.03 -40.25
CA VAL A 5 45.59 -32.34 -39.70
C VAL A 5 45.88 -32.04 -38.24
N ALA A 6 45.88 -30.75 -37.87
CA ALA A 6 45.97 -30.33 -36.47
C ALA A 6 44.56 -30.36 -35.85
N LEU A 7 44.34 -31.27 -34.91
CA LEU A 7 43.12 -31.36 -34.11
C LEU A 7 43.24 -30.37 -32.93
N VAL A 8 42.51 -29.26 -32.99
CA VAL A 8 42.37 -28.34 -31.85
C VAL A 8 41.30 -28.91 -30.92
N ALA A 9 41.72 -29.42 -29.76
CA ALA A 9 40.81 -29.81 -28.69
C ALA A 9 40.34 -28.54 -27.95
N LEU A 10 39.06 -28.21 -28.05
CA LEU A 10 38.42 -27.22 -27.18
C LEU A 10 38.30 -27.80 -25.76
N LEU A 11 39.06 -27.26 -24.81
CA LEU A 11 38.79 -27.45 -23.38
C LEU A 11 37.54 -26.66 -23.00
N VAL A 12 36.42 -27.35 -22.79
CA VAL A 12 35.25 -26.78 -22.12
C VAL A 12 35.53 -26.82 -20.62
N ALA A 13 35.88 -25.67 -20.03
CA ALA A 13 35.94 -25.51 -18.59
C ALA A 13 34.50 -25.48 -18.06
N GLY A 14 34.06 -26.60 -17.46
CA GLY A 14 32.79 -26.66 -16.74
C GLY A 14 32.85 -25.77 -15.51
N VAL A 15 32.03 -24.73 -15.47
CA VAL A 15 31.82 -23.92 -14.27
C VAL A 15 31.03 -24.80 -13.28
N ALA A 16 31.72 -25.34 -12.28
CA ALA A 16 31.09 -26.07 -11.19
C ALA A 16 30.21 -25.09 -10.40
N THR A 17 28.89 -25.27 -10.48
CA THR A 17 27.95 -24.64 -9.54
C THR A 17 28.33 -25.08 -8.12
N PRO A 18 28.50 -24.14 -7.15
CA PRO A 18 28.78 -24.55 -5.79
C PRO A 18 27.63 -25.42 -5.28
N ALA A 19 27.96 -26.63 -4.83
CA ALA A 19 27.00 -27.51 -4.19
C ALA A 19 26.40 -26.77 -2.98
N VAL A 20 25.09 -26.53 -3.01
CA VAL A 20 24.35 -26.06 -1.85
C VAL A 20 24.42 -27.20 -0.83
N VAL A 21 25.26 -27.03 0.18
CA VAL A 21 25.24 -27.92 1.35
C VAL A 21 23.87 -27.73 2.01
N PRO A 22 23.02 -28.78 2.08
CA PRO A 22 21.74 -28.63 2.77
C PRO A 22 22.03 -28.25 4.22
N ALA A 23 21.41 -27.16 4.69
CA ALA A 23 21.50 -26.78 6.10
C ALA A 23 21.08 -27.99 6.94
N ALA A 24 21.92 -28.37 7.90
CA ALA A 24 21.63 -29.50 8.78
C ALA A 24 20.24 -29.31 9.39
N THR A 25 19.36 -30.30 9.21
CA THR A 25 18.02 -30.26 9.81
C THR A 25 18.20 -30.15 11.32
N PRO A 26 17.57 -29.17 11.99
CA PRO A 26 17.70 -29.03 13.43
C PRO A 26 17.35 -30.36 14.11
N THR A 27 18.18 -30.82 15.04
CA THR A 27 17.96 -32.08 15.77
C THR A 27 17.21 -31.88 17.08
N GLU A 28 17.00 -30.63 17.49
CA GLU A 28 16.29 -30.26 18.72
C GLU A 28 15.22 -29.20 18.43
N PRO A 29 14.13 -29.15 19.22
CA PRO A 29 13.12 -28.12 19.10
C PRO A 29 13.66 -26.74 19.50
N ALA A 30 13.09 -25.69 18.90
CA ALA A 30 13.44 -24.30 19.18
C ALA A 30 12.21 -23.41 19.38
N ILE A 31 12.35 -22.39 20.22
CA ILE A 31 11.36 -21.31 20.37
C ILE A 31 11.53 -20.37 19.18
N VAL A 32 10.48 -20.24 18.36
CA VAL A 32 10.55 -19.46 17.10
C VAL A 32 9.63 -18.26 17.07
N ALA A 33 8.68 -18.13 17.99
CA ALA A 33 7.87 -16.93 18.19
C ALA A 33 7.19 -16.94 19.56
N THR A 34 6.71 -15.78 19.99
CA THR A 34 5.85 -15.63 21.17
C THR A 34 4.81 -14.53 20.98
N VAL A 35 3.68 -14.64 21.66
CA VAL A 35 2.65 -13.60 21.82
C VAL A 35 2.44 -13.42 23.33
N PRO A 36 3.16 -12.50 23.98
CA PRO A 36 3.08 -12.28 25.42
C PRO A 36 1.96 -11.32 25.81
N ASN A 37 1.62 -10.34 24.96
CA ASN A 37 0.60 -9.33 25.26
C ASN A 37 -0.61 -9.47 24.32
N PRO A 38 -1.46 -10.51 24.41
CA PRO A 38 -2.66 -10.60 23.59
C PRO A 38 -3.74 -9.61 24.06
N VAL A 39 -4.53 -9.09 23.12
CA VAL A 39 -5.62 -8.11 23.38
C VAL A 39 -6.69 -8.54 24.41
N ALA A 40 -6.74 -9.81 24.81
CA ALA A 40 -7.78 -10.26 25.72
C ALA A 40 -7.42 -9.90 27.17
N ASP A 41 -8.42 -9.54 27.98
CA ASP A 41 -8.22 -9.20 29.40
C ASP A 41 -7.37 -10.22 30.15
N GLY A 42 -6.42 -9.72 30.95
CA GLY A 42 -5.50 -10.56 31.72
C GLY A 42 -4.56 -11.40 30.85
N ASP A 43 -4.25 -10.93 29.65
CA ASP A 43 -3.35 -11.58 28.69
C ASP A 43 -3.83 -13.01 28.30
N ALA A 44 -5.14 -13.25 28.33
CA ALA A 44 -5.71 -14.55 28.00
C ALA A 44 -5.43 -14.97 26.55
N GLY A 45 -4.60 -16.01 26.37
CA GLY A 45 -4.15 -16.48 25.06
C GLY A 45 -2.68 -16.19 24.78
N GLU A 46 -1.91 -15.81 25.80
CA GLU A 46 -0.45 -15.87 25.80
C GLU A 46 0.03 -17.17 25.17
N SER A 47 1.04 -17.08 24.31
CA SER A 47 1.48 -18.28 23.60
C SER A 47 2.94 -18.25 23.17
N VAL A 48 3.54 -19.44 23.19
CA VAL A 48 4.90 -19.69 22.72
C VAL A 48 4.84 -20.67 21.55
N VAL A 49 5.50 -20.35 20.45
CA VAL A 49 5.55 -21.21 19.25
C VAL A 49 6.87 -21.96 19.22
N LEU A 50 6.80 -23.29 19.23
CA LEU A 50 7.95 -24.16 19.01
C LEU A 50 8.00 -24.61 17.56
N ALA A 51 9.21 -24.68 16.99
CA ALA A 51 9.49 -25.49 15.81
C ALA A 51 10.20 -26.75 16.28
N ALA A 52 9.59 -27.91 16.04
CA ALA A 52 10.06 -29.20 16.51
C ALA A 52 10.43 -30.10 15.31
N PRO A 53 11.59 -30.78 15.36
CA PRO A 53 11.91 -31.86 14.42
C PRO A 53 10.86 -32.97 14.46
N ASP A 54 10.82 -33.79 13.41
CA ASP A 54 9.84 -34.86 13.34
C ASP A 54 10.00 -35.88 14.49
N GLY A 55 8.88 -36.24 15.12
CA GLY A 55 8.90 -37.22 16.21
C GLY A 55 9.46 -36.68 17.53
N THR A 56 9.53 -35.36 17.72
CA THR A 56 10.03 -34.78 18.99
C THR A 56 9.09 -35.12 20.14
N ASP A 57 9.61 -35.81 21.16
CA ASP A 57 8.92 -36.02 22.44
C ASP A 57 9.05 -34.76 23.32
N LEU A 58 7.96 -34.00 23.44
CA LEU A 58 7.92 -32.80 24.27
C LEU A 58 8.06 -33.10 25.77
N GLY A 59 7.73 -34.31 26.23
CA GLY A 59 7.83 -34.67 27.65
C GLY A 59 9.26 -34.60 28.20
N ALA A 60 10.27 -34.64 27.33
CA ALA A 60 11.67 -34.48 27.67
C ALA A 60 12.09 -33.00 27.91
N TYR A 61 11.19 -32.04 27.70
CA TYR A 61 11.49 -30.62 27.70
C TYR A 61 10.70 -29.82 28.75
N ALA A 62 11.24 -28.67 29.12
CA ALA A 62 10.58 -27.68 29.97
C ALA A 62 10.78 -26.27 29.42
N LEU A 63 9.80 -25.39 29.65
CA LEU A 63 9.90 -23.96 29.39
C LEU A 63 10.20 -23.23 30.70
N ASP A 64 11.09 -22.24 30.64
CA ASP A 64 11.61 -21.47 31.78
C ASP A 64 11.73 -20.00 31.36
N ASP A 65 11.11 -19.09 32.11
CA ASP A 65 11.10 -17.63 31.92
C ASP A 65 12.18 -16.91 32.76
N GLY A 66 12.60 -17.55 33.86
CA GLY A 66 13.53 -17.02 34.86
C GLY A 66 12.94 -17.04 36.28
N GLU A 67 11.62 -17.00 36.39
CA GLU A 67 10.83 -16.95 37.61
C GLU A 67 10.20 -18.32 37.92
N SER A 68 9.81 -19.05 36.88
CA SER A 68 9.09 -20.31 36.95
C SER A 68 9.54 -21.29 35.86
N ARG A 69 9.21 -22.57 36.06
CA ARG A 69 9.55 -23.63 35.11
C ARG A 69 8.41 -24.60 34.97
N VAL A 70 8.01 -24.84 33.72
CA VAL A 70 6.89 -25.71 33.37
C VAL A 70 7.37 -26.85 32.50
N ARG A 71 7.07 -28.10 32.90
CA ARG A 71 7.32 -29.27 32.05
C ARG A 71 6.31 -29.31 30.91
N LEU A 72 6.80 -29.58 29.70
CA LEU A 72 5.93 -29.71 28.54
C LEU A 72 5.19 -31.06 28.56
N PRO A 73 4.01 -31.15 27.91
CA PRO A 73 3.18 -32.35 27.97
C PRO A 73 3.86 -33.53 27.27
N ASN A 74 3.61 -34.74 27.77
CA ASN A 74 4.09 -35.98 27.15
C ASN A 74 3.34 -36.24 25.82
N ARG A 75 3.82 -35.59 24.76
CA ARG A 75 3.24 -35.62 23.41
C ARG A 75 4.37 -35.58 22.39
N THR A 76 4.27 -36.46 21.40
CA THR A 76 5.10 -36.41 20.21
C THR A 76 4.54 -35.39 19.22
N VAL A 77 5.41 -34.51 18.72
CA VAL A 77 5.05 -33.46 17.77
C VAL A 77 6.05 -33.36 16.62
N SER A 78 5.60 -32.71 15.56
CA SER A 78 6.37 -32.38 14.36
C SER A 78 6.01 -30.96 13.93
N GLY A 79 6.95 -30.27 13.30
CA GLY A 79 6.72 -28.95 12.72
C GLY A 79 6.45 -27.88 13.77
N ARG A 80 5.57 -26.92 13.47
CA ARG A 80 5.27 -25.80 14.37
C ARG A 80 4.08 -26.09 15.26
N VAL A 81 4.27 -26.01 16.57
CA VAL A 81 3.22 -26.15 17.58
C VAL A 81 3.14 -24.90 18.45
N VAL A 82 1.92 -24.55 18.88
CA VAL A 82 1.65 -23.41 19.75
C VAL A 82 1.32 -23.93 21.14
N LEU A 83 2.04 -23.45 22.14
CA LEU A 83 1.78 -23.73 23.56
C LEU A 83 1.02 -22.54 24.13
N THR A 84 -0.02 -22.79 24.93
CA THR A 84 -0.82 -21.73 25.58
C THR A 84 -1.65 -22.32 26.73
N ALA A 85 -1.94 -21.50 27.75
CA ALA A 85 -2.86 -21.86 28.84
C ALA A 85 -4.34 -21.64 28.48
N ALA A 86 -4.63 -20.98 27.35
CA ALA A 86 -5.99 -20.66 26.92
C ALA A 86 -6.22 -21.08 25.45
N PRO A 87 -6.23 -22.39 25.17
CA PRO A 87 -6.23 -22.91 23.79
C PRO A 87 -7.46 -22.47 22.97
N GLU A 88 -8.62 -22.30 23.58
CA GLU A 88 -9.84 -21.79 22.95
C GLU A 88 -9.68 -20.35 22.43
N ARG A 89 -8.81 -19.55 23.05
CA ARG A 89 -8.49 -18.19 22.57
C ARG A 89 -7.54 -18.19 21.39
N VAL A 90 -6.76 -19.26 21.19
CA VAL A 90 -5.69 -19.32 20.17
C VAL A 90 -6.07 -20.17 18.96
N ARG A 91 -6.82 -21.27 19.13
CA ARG A 91 -7.12 -22.25 18.06
C ARG A 91 -7.72 -21.62 16.81
N ASN A 92 -8.64 -20.67 16.95
CA ASN A 92 -9.27 -20.00 15.80
C ASN A 92 -8.39 -18.91 15.16
N ARG A 93 -7.15 -18.74 15.63
CA ARG A 93 -6.21 -17.69 15.21
C ARG A 93 -4.96 -18.25 14.52
N THR A 94 -4.85 -19.58 14.39
CA THR A 94 -3.72 -20.24 13.76
C THR A 94 -4.11 -21.59 13.19
N ASP A 95 -3.58 -21.92 12.01
CA ASP A 95 -3.72 -23.27 11.43
C ASP A 95 -2.75 -24.29 12.07
N ARG A 96 -1.98 -23.87 13.09
CA ARG A 96 -1.01 -24.70 13.79
C ARG A 96 -1.68 -25.49 14.90
N ARG A 97 -1.11 -26.66 15.21
CA ARG A 97 -1.53 -27.46 16.36
C ARG A 97 -1.31 -26.67 17.65
N VAL A 98 -2.39 -26.45 18.40
CA VAL A 98 -2.38 -25.78 19.70
C VAL A 98 -2.40 -26.83 20.81
N LEU A 99 -1.46 -26.74 21.76
CA LEU A 99 -1.36 -27.59 22.93
C LEU A 99 -1.68 -26.78 24.17
N ASP A 100 -2.55 -27.34 25.01
CA ASP A 100 -2.85 -26.82 26.33
C ASP A 100 -1.67 -27.07 27.27
N VAL A 101 -1.05 -25.99 27.72
CA VAL A 101 0.10 -25.98 28.62
C VAL A 101 -0.11 -24.84 29.58
N ALA A 102 -0.05 -25.11 30.89
CA ALA A 102 -0.05 -24.08 31.92
C ALA A 102 1.24 -23.25 31.85
N LEU A 103 1.35 -22.37 30.87
CA LEU A 103 2.50 -21.51 30.65
C LEU A 103 2.74 -20.61 31.86
N PRO A 104 3.98 -20.19 32.11
CA PRO A 104 4.21 -18.98 32.87
C PRO A 104 3.43 -17.80 32.28
N ALA A 105 3.00 -16.88 33.14
CA ALA A 105 2.53 -15.57 32.70
C ALA A 105 3.73 -14.83 32.11
N LEU A 106 3.60 -14.37 30.87
CA LEU A 106 4.70 -13.79 30.11
C LEU A 106 4.79 -12.29 30.42
N SER A 107 5.98 -11.78 30.70
CA SER A 107 6.13 -10.34 30.96
C SER A 107 5.86 -9.50 29.71
N ASN A 108 4.93 -8.54 29.81
CA ASN A 108 4.67 -7.54 28.77
C ASN A 108 5.84 -6.54 28.62
N ALA A 109 6.67 -6.34 29.64
CA ALA A 109 7.85 -5.46 29.59
C ALA A 109 9.09 -6.12 28.96
N GLY A 110 9.00 -7.40 28.62
CA GLY A 110 10.09 -8.20 28.06
C GLY A 110 10.58 -9.30 28.98
N GLU A 111 11.07 -10.38 28.37
CA GLU A 111 11.42 -11.62 29.05
C GLU A 111 12.46 -12.42 28.27
N ARG A 112 13.07 -13.42 28.93
CA ARG A 112 13.96 -14.39 28.30
C ARG A 112 13.44 -15.82 28.50
N LEU A 113 12.75 -16.32 27.49
CA LEU A 113 12.27 -17.68 27.43
C LEU A 113 13.38 -18.66 27.07
N ARG A 114 13.47 -19.76 27.82
CA ARG A 114 14.44 -20.84 27.62
C ARG A 114 13.70 -22.16 27.49
N LEU A 115 13.98 -22.88 26.40
CA LEU A 115 13.59 -24.28 26.26
C LEU A 115 14.72 -25.14 26.80
N LEU A 116 14.40 -26.02 27.74
CA LEU A 116 15.36 -26.86 28.45
C LEU A 116 15.14 -28.33 28.13
N ARG A 117 16.21 -29.11 28.04
CA ARG A 117 16.20 -30.57 28.08
C ARG A 117 17.04 -31.02 29.28
N GLY A 118 16.39 -31.51 30.33
CA GLY A 118 17.04 -31.62 31.64
C GLY A 118 17.49 -30.24 32.13
N ASN A 119 18.80 -30.08 32.39
CA ASN A 119 19.38 -28.80 32.81
C ASN A 119 20.05 -28.00 31.67
N ARG A 120 20.04 -28.52 30.43
CA ARG A 120 20.67 -27.85 29.28
C ARG A 120 19.64 -26.99 28.55
N THR A 121 19.97 -25.72 28.31
CA THR A 121 19.20 -24.86 27.40
C THR A 121 19.45 -25.28 25.96
N VAL A 122 18.38 -25.61 25.23
CA VAL A 122 18.42 -25.99 23.80
C VAL A 122 18.00 -24.84 22.89
N SER A 123 17.19 -23.91 23.40
CA SER A 123 16.77 -22.71 22.68
C SER A 123 16.52 -21.56 23.64
N THR A 124 16.80 -20.33 23.20
CA THR A 124 16.47 -19.11 23.92
C THR A 124 15.76 -18.15 22.98
N LEU A 125 14.70 -17.50 23.45
CA LEU A 125 14.09 -16.36 22.81
C LEU A 125 14.01 -15.23 23.83
N ARG A 126 14.52 -14.04 23.46
CA ARG A 126 14.42 -12.84 24.28
C ARG A 126 13.62 -11.80 23.52
N TYR A 127 12.71 -11.12 24.19
CA TYR A 127 11.96 -10.00 23.63
C TYR A 127 11.95 -8.83 24.63
N GLY A 128 11.69 -7.62 24.13
CA GLY A 128 11.59 -6.39 24.93
C GLY A 128 10.15 -6.04 25.23
N ASP A 129 9.85 -4.75 25.34
CA ASP A 129 8.48 -4.26 25.47
C ASP A 129 7.57 -4.85 24.37
N ALA A 130 6.47 -5.46 24.80
CA ALA A 130 5.57 -6.22 23.96
C ALA A 130 4.32 -5.40 23.62
N PRO A 131 4.16 -4.96 22.36
CA PRO A 131 2.94 -4.30 21.94
C PRO A 131 1.74 -5.24 22.03
N GLU A 132 0.60 -4.69 22.44
CA GLU A 132 -0.65 -5.43 22.54
C GLU A 132 -1.05 -6.00 21.16
N GLY A 133 -1.41 -7.28 21.13
CA GLY A 133 -1.87 -7.97 19.93
C GLY A 133 -0.76 -8.31 18.94
N GLU A 134 0.52 -8.19 19.31
CA GLU A 134 1.65 -8.48 18.42
C GLU A 134 2.39 -9.79 18.77
N ARG A 135 2.97 -10.38 17.74
CA ARG A 135 3.80 -11.57 17.79
C ARG A 135 5.24 -11.19 17.55
N TYR A 136 6.12 -11.57 18.48
CA TYR A 136 7.56 -11.44 18.30
C TYR A 136 8.13 -12.63 17.53
N ARG A 137 8.93 -12.36 16.51
CA ARG A 137 9.70 -13.37 15.76
C ARG A 137 10.94 -12.72 15.15
N ASN A 138 12.10 -13.36 15.30
CA ASN A 138 13.36 -12.95 14.67
C ASN A 138 13.72 -11.47 14.85
N GLY A 139 13.51 -10.90 16.05
CA GLY A 139 13.82 -9.49 16.29
C GLY A 139 12.73 -8.50 15.92
N THR A 140 11.59 -8.97 15.42
CA THR A 140 10.53 -8.10 14.88
C THR A 140 9.18 -8.42 15.52
N TRP A 141 8.46 -7.37 15.89
CA TRP A 141 7.06 -7.45 16.27
C TRP A 141 6.17 -7.35 15.02
N THR A 142 5.18 -8.22 14.94
CA THR A 142 4.21 -8.24 13.84
C THR A 142 2.81 -8.43 14.40
N PRO A 143 1.80 -7.68 13.95
CA PRO A 143 0.42 -7.87 14.39
C PRO A 143 -0.05 -9.31 14.23
N VAL A 144 -0.75 -9.84 15.23
CA VAL A 144 -1.35 -11.17 15.14
C VAL A 144 -2.38 -11.16 14.01
N GLY A 145 -2.21 -12.08 13.06
CA GLY A 145 -3.04 -12.17 11.85
C GLY A 145 -2.52 -11.35 10.67
N ALA A 146 -1.40 -10.63 10.81
CA ALA A 146 -0.72 -9.98 9.69
C ALA A 146 -0.52 -10.97 8.54
N THR A 147 -0.78 -10.50 7.32
CA THR A 147 -0.68 -11.32 6.10
C THR A 147 0.76 -11.36 5.60
N ASP A 148 1.02 -12.30 4.70
CA ASP A 148 2.28 -12.45 3.97
C ASP A 148 1.95 -12.88 2.54
N TYR A 149 1.11 -12.07 1.86
CA TYR A 149 0.71 -12.35 0.50
C TYR A 149 1.92 -12.24 -0.44
N PRO A 150 2.10 -13.20 -1.37
CA PRO A 150 3.14 -13.08 -2.37
C PRO A 150 2.81 -11.93 -3.35
N VAL A 151 3.83 -11.44 -4.05
CA VAL A 151 3.61 -10.63 -5.24
C VAL A 151 2.77 -11.43 -6.23
N VAL A 152 1.65 -10.87 -6.65
CA VAL A 152 0.80 -11.47 -7.68
C VAL A 152 1.30 -10.98 -9.03
N ALA A 153 1.70 -11.91 -9.89
CA ALA A 153 2.13 -11.64 -11.26
C ALA A 153 1.04 -12.09 -12.25
N GLY A 154 0.64 -11.17 -13.11
CA GLY A 154 -0.31 -11.37 -14.20
C GLY A 154 0.37 -11.25 -15.56
N GLY A 155 -0.23 -11.86 -16.58
CA GLY A 155 0.26 -11.81 -17.96
C GLY A 155 -0.10 -10.51 -18.69
N ALA A 156 -0.05 -10.56 -20.02
CA ALA A 156 -0.47 -9.45 -20.87
C ALA A 156 -1.99 -9.25 -20.85
N GLY A 157 -2.43 -8.03 -21.11
CA GLY A 157 -3.85 -7.68 -21.15
C GLY A 157 -4.10 -6.22 -21.52
N GLU A 158 -5.31 -5.75 -21.25
CA GLU A 158 -5.70 -4.35 -21.45
C GLU A 158 -6.15 -3.71 -20.14
N ALA A 159 -5.76 -2.46 -19.95
CA ALA A 159 -6.23 -1.60 -18.88
C ALA A 159 -7.06 -0.45 -19.45
N ARG A 160 -8.12 -0.06 -18.74
CA ARG A 160 -8.70 1.28 -18.89
C ARG A 160 -7.92 2.23 -17.99
N ALA A 161 -6.98 2.97 -18.57
CA ALA A 161 -6.20 3.99 -17.87
C ALA A 161 -6.97 5.31 -17.81
N PHE A 162 -6.92 5.99 -16.66
CA PHE A 162 -7.60 7.26 -16.47
C PHE A 162 -6.97 8.12 -15.38
N VAL A 163 -7.24 9.42 -15.46
CA VAL A 163 -6.92 10.38 -14.41
C VAL A 163 -8.15 11.20 -14.01
N LEU A 164 -8.13 11.67 -12.77
CA LEU A 164 -9.10 12.60 -12.22
C LEU A 164 -8.47 14.00 -12.21
N PRO A 165 -9.26 15.08 -12.32
CA PRO A 165 -10.72 15.11 -12.40
C PRO A 165 -11.33 14.73 -13.76
N ASP A 166 -10.50 14.53 -14.78
CA ASP A 166 -10.87 14.41 -16.19
C ASP A 166 -11.86 13.27 -16.49
N ALA A 167 -11.66 12.09 -15.89
CA ALA A 167 -12.40 10.88 -16.24
C ALA A 167 -13.00 10.18 -15.01
N THR A 168 -14.22 10.59 -14.65
CA THR A 168 -14.96 10.06 -13.48
C THR A 168 -15.77 8.79 -13.78
N GLY A 169 -15.96 8.49 -15.07
CA GLY A 169 -16.77 7.37 -15.56
C GLY A 169 -16.20 5.98 -15.26
N PRO A 170 -14.92 5.68 -15.55
CA PRO A 170 -14.37 4.32 -15.48
C PRO A 170 -14.59 3.57 -14.16
N PRO A 171 -14.28 4.13 -12.97
CA PRO A 171 -14.45 3.38 -11.70
C PRO A 171 -15.92 3.07 -11.42
N LEU A 172 -16.83 3.98 -11.77
CA LEU A 172 -18.27 3.76 -11.58
C LEU A 172 -18.88 2.84 -12.63
N ALA A 173 -18.31 2.79 -13.84
CA ALA A 173 -18.79 1.90 -14.90
C ALA A 173 -18.55 0.43 -14.54
N ALA A 174 -17.39 0.10 -13.96
CA ALA A 174 -17.11 -1.24 -13.45
C ALA A 174 -18.16 -1.69 -12.42
N ILE A 175 -18.48 -0.83 -11.45
CA ILE A 175 -19.50 -1.12 -10.42
C ILE A 175 -20.90 -1.26 -11.04
N ARG A 176 -21.29 -0.34 -11.94
CA ARG A 176 -22.62 -0.36 -12.56
C ARG A 176 -22.85 -1.58 -13.45
N ASN A 177 -21.80 -2.09 -14.09
CA ASN A 177 -21.90 -3.21 -15.01
C ASN A 177 -21.76 -4.57 -14.32
N ALA A 178 -21.42 -4.61 -13.02
CA ALA A 178 -21.30 -5.84 -12.28
C ALA A 178 -22.65 -6.52 -12.06
N THR A 179 -22.63 -7.85 -12.10
CA THR A 179 -23.79 -8.73 -12.01
C THR A 179 -23.64 -9.80 -10.95
N GLU A 180 -22.43 -10.18 -10.55
CA GLU A 180 -22.18 -11.23 -9.57
C GLU A 180 -21.72 -10.66 -8.23
N ARG A 181 -20.71 -9.78 -8.23
CA ARG A 181 -20.13 -9.22 -6.99
C ARG A 181 -19.59 -7.81 -7.18
N VAL A 182 -19.68 -7.01 -6.13
CA VAL A 182 -18.93 -5.75 -5.99
C VAL A 182 -18.34 -5.64 -4.59
N TRP A 183 -17.03 -5.83 -4.46
CA TRP A 183 -16.31 -5.71 -3.20
C TRP A 183 -15.43 -4.47 -3.22
N LEU A 184 -15.72 -3.49 -2.37
CA LEU A 184 -15.07 -2.18 -2.39
C LEU A 184 -14.34 -1.91 -1.07
N ALA A 185 -13.05 -1.61 -1.19
CA ALA A 185 -12.17 -1.21 -0.10
C ALA A 185 -11.85 0.28 -0.23
N GLY A 186 -11.98 1.03 0.88
CA GLY A 186 -11.74 2.47 0.87
C GLY A 186 -11.33 3.06 2.20
N TYR A 187 -10.28 3.87 2.21
CA TYR A 187 -9.90 4.65 3.41
C TYR A 187 -11.00 5.63 3.86
N THR A 188 -11.54 6.45 2.95
CA THR A 188 -12.76 7.23 3.21
C THR A 188 -13.78 7.05 2.09
N PHE A 189 -15.06 7.12 2.46
CA PHE A 189 -16.20 6.86 1.58
C PHE A 189 -17.29 7.93 1.78
N THR A 190 -17.30 8.94 0.92
CA THR A 190 -18.30 10.04 0.97
C THR A 190 -18.99 10.27 -0.38
N SER A 191 -18.68 9.47 -1.39
CA SER A 191 -19.23 9.62 -2.74
C SER A 191 -20.69 9.17 -2.82
N ALA A 192 -21.59 10.13 -3.09
CA ALA A 192 -22.99 9.84 -3.40
C ALA A 192 -23.15 9.02 -4.70
N ARG A 193 -22.26 9.21 -5.68
CA ARG A 193 -22.29 8.47 -6.96
C ARG A 193 -21.93 7.00 -6.77
N ALA A 194 -20.88 6.72 -5.98
CA ALA A 194 -20.51 5.36 -5.63
C ALA A 194 -21.58 4.70 -4.74
N THR A 195 -22.14 5.45 -3.77
CA THR A 195 -23.24 4.96 -2.92
C THR A 195 -24.41 4.45 -3.76
N ARG A 196 -24.88 5.26 -4.72
CA ARG A 196 -25.97 4.86 -5.62
C ARG A 196 -25.59 3.67 -6.50
N ALA A 197 -24.38 3.66 -7.06
CA ALA A 197 -23.96 2.56 -7.93
C ALA A 197 -23.90 1.22 -7.19
N LEU A 198 -23.43 1.21 -5.94
CA LEU A 198 -23.39 0.03 -5.07
C LEU A 198 -24.79 -0.42 -4.63
N ALA A 199 -25.64 0.51 -4.19
CA ALA A 199 -27.02 0.20 -3.81
C ALA A 199 -27.78 -0.44 -5.00
N ASN A 200 -27.69 0.16 -6.19
CA ASN A 200 -28.30 -0.39 -7.39
C ASN A 200 -27.71 -1.77 -7.77
N ALA A 201 -26.44 -2.05 -7.49
CA ALA A 201 -25.85 -3.36 -7.74
C ALA A 201 -26.40 -4.43 -6.78
N SER A 202 -26.57 -4.07 -5.51
CA SER A 202 -27.23 -4.91 -4.49
C SER A 202 -28.68 -5.21 -4.85
N GLU A 203 -29.43 -4.19 -5.30
CA GLU A 203 -30.82 -4.34 -5.76
C GLU A 203 -30.96 -5.26 -6.99
N ARG A 204 -29.92 -5.37 -7.83
CA ARG A 204 -29.87 -6.33 -8.95
C ARG A 204 -29.48 -7.75 -8.51
N GLY A 205 -29.15 -7.97 -7.24
CA GLY A 205 -28.80 -9.27 -6.68
C GLY A 205 -27.31 -9.59 -6.64
N ALA A 206 -26.42 -8.63 -6.92
CA ALA A 206 -24.98 -8.85 -6.78
C ALA A 206 -24.56 -8.90 -5.30
N ASP A 207 -23.54 -9.71 -4.96
CA ASP A 207 -22.92 -9.72 -3.63
C ASP A 207 -22.09 -8.45 -3.43
N VAL A 208 -22.67 -7.46 -2.75
CA VAL A 208 -22.02 -6.17 -2.51
C VAL A 208 -21.48 -6.09 -1.08
N ARG A 209 -20.18 -5.83 -0.98
CA ARG A 209 -19.46 -5.71 0.30
C ARG A 209 -18.61 -4.44 0.31
N VAL A 210 -18.62 -3.72 1.42
CA VAL A 210 -17.85 -2.47 1.59
C VAL A 210 -17.02 -2.55 2.86
N LEU A 211 -15.71 -2.35 2.72
CA LEU A 211 -14.77 -2.27 3.83
C LEU A 211 -14.16 -0.86 3.90
N VAL A 212 -14.27 -0.22 5.06
CA VAL A 212 -13.70 1.12 5.29
C VAL A 212 -12.78 1.18 6.50
N GLU A 213 -11.90 2.17 6.54
CA GLU A 213 -11.19 2.54 7.78
C GLU A 213 -12.17 3.12 8.80
N GLY A 214 -12.12 2.63 10.04
CA GLY A 214 -12.97 3.09 11.14
C GLY A 214 -12.48 4.39 11.77
N GLY A 215 -11.17 4.56 11.92
CA GLY A 215 -10.54 5.73 12.53
C GLY A 215 -9.65 6.52 11.57
N PRO A 216 -10.15 7.00 10.40
CA PRO A 216 -9.29 7.77 9.50
C PRO A 216 -8.83 9.04 10.19
N VAL A 217 -7.67 9.58 9.78
CA VAL A 217 -7.15 10.87 10.26
C VAL A 217 -8.24 11.96 10.15
N GLY A 218 -8.50 12.64 11.27
CA GLY A 218 -9.61 13.61 11.40
C GLY A 218 -10.96 13.00 11.80
N GLY A 219 -11.02 11.68 11.96
CA GLY A 219 -12.21 10.92 12.34
C GLY A 219 -13.14 10.63 11.16
N MET A 220 -14.04 9.65 11.35
CA MET A 220 -15.09 9.37 10.38
C MET A 220 -16.13 10.51 10.39
N SER A 221 -16.49 10.98 9.20
CA SER A 221 -17.38 12.12 9.05
C SER A 221 -18.86 11.73 9.06
N ARG A 222 -19.74 12.69 9.41
CA ARG A 222 -21.20 12.49 9.36
C ARG A 222 -21.70 12.12 7.97
N THR A 223 -21.12 12.69 6.91
CA THR A 223 -21.48 12.32 5.54
C THR A 223 -21.10 10.88 5.24
N GLN A 224 -19.91 10.43 5.62
CA GLN A 224 -19.53 9.03 5.45
C GLN A 224 -20.50 8.11 6.19
N ALA A 225 -20.78 8.40 7.46
CA ALA A 225 -21.71 7.60 8.25
C ALA A 225 -23.09 7.45 7.59
N ARG A 226 -23.68 8.55 7.09
CA ARG A 226 -24.97 8.51 6.36
C ARG A 226 -24.89 7.69 5.07
N ARG A 227 -23.77 7.74 4.33
CA ARG A 227 -23.60 6.92 3.12
C ARG A 227 -23.50 5.44 3.43
N LEU A 228 -22.76 5.07 4.48
CA LEU A 228 -22.63 3.69 4.93
C LEU A 228 -23.97 3.15 5.45
N GLU A 229 -24.74 3.96 6.18
CA GLU A 229 -26.10 3.63 6.59
C GLU A 229 -27.05 3.41 5.40
N THR A 230 -26.95 4.26 4.36
CA THR A 230 -27.72 4.08 3.11
C THR A 230 -27.40 2.75 2.44
N LEU A 231 -26.13 2.33 2.44
CA LEU A 231 -25.70 1.05 1.86
C LEU A 231 -26.24 -0.14 2.65
N VAL A 232 -26.15 -0.10 3.98
CA VAL A 232 -26.72 -1.15 4.84
C VAL A 232 -28.22 -1.28 4.61
N ALA A 233 -28.95 -0.16 4.53
CA ALA A 233 -30.38 -0.17 4.22
C ALA A 233 -30.71 -0.78 2.84
N ALA A 234 -29.76 -0.76 1.89
CA ALA A 234 -29.87 -1.37 0.57
C ALA A 234 -29.38 -2.84 0.52
N GLY A 235 -29.10 -3.47 1.67
CA GLY A 235 -28.66 -4.86 1.77
C GLY A 235 -27.15 -5.08 1.55
N VAL A 236 -26.36 -4.02 1.49
CA VAL A 236 -24.90 -4.11 1.33
C VAL A 236 -24.25 -4.50 2.65
N ALA A 237 -23.34 -5.48 2.63
CA ALA A 237 -22.55 -5.84 3.81
C ALA A 237 -21.44 -4.80 4.05
N VAL A 238 -21.62 -3.91 5.02
CA VAL A 238 -20.67 -2.85 5.35
C VAL A 238 -19.92 -3.17 6.65
N ARG A 239 -18.58 -3.08 6.61
CA ARG A 239 -17.69 -3.25 7.77
C ARG A 239 -16.69 -2.10 7.88
N ALA A 240 -16.32 -1.76 9.11
CA ALA A 240 -15.29 -0.78 9.42
C ALA A 240 -14.14 -1.46 10.19
N VAL A 241 -12.90 -1.27 9.73
CA VAL A 241 -11.70 -1.76 10.42
C VAL A 241 -11.43 -0.87 11.62
N THR A 242 -11.47 -1.43 12.84
CA THR A 242 -11.23 -0.65 14.07
C THR A 242 -10.83 -1.53 15.24
N GLY A 243 -10.41 -0.88 16.33
CA GLY A 243 -10.16 -1.52 17.62
C GLY A 243 -8.80 -2.21 17.72
N PRO A 244 -8.50 -2.77 18.90
CA PRO A 244 -7.19 -3.33 19.24
C PRO A 244 -6.83 -4.59 18.45
N HIS A 245 -7.79 -5.17 17.73
CA HIS A 245 -7.54 -6.30 16.83
C HIS A 245 -7.11 -5.90 15.42
N ALA A 246 -7.05 -4.60 15.09
CA ALA A 246 -6.59 -4.13 13.79
C ALA A 246 -5.16 -4.64 13.51
N ARG A 247 -4.92 -5.14 12.30
CA ARG A 247 -3.61 -5.66 11.90
C ARG A 247 -2.63 -4.59 11.45
N TYR A 248 -3.16 -3.42 11.14
CA TYR A 248 -2.48 -2.34 10.44
C TYR A 248 -2.93 -1.04 11.08
N ALA A 249 -2.04 -0.04 11.11
CA ALA A 249 -2.34 1.29 11.64
C ALA A 249 -3.54 1.91 10.92
N TYR A 250 -3.60 1.75 9.59
CA TYR A 250 -4.75 2.12 8.78
C TYR A 250 -5.04 1.13 7.66
N HIS A 251 -6.31 0.89 7.41
CA HIS A 251 -6.81 0.32 6.17
C HIS A 251 -6.90 1.41 5.09
N HIS A 252 -5.77 1.67 4.43
CA HIS A 252 -5.61 2.80 3.50
C HIS A 252 -5.76 2.39 2.02
N ALA A 253 -6.12 1.15 1.71
CA ALA A 253 -6.35 0.71 0.33
C ALA A 253 -7.57 1.39 -0.33
N LYS A 254 -7.49 1.63 -1.65
CA LYS A 254 -8.60 2.16 -2.48
C LYS A 254 -8.72 1.32 -3.75
N TYR A 255 -9.60 0.34 -3.70
CA TYR A 255 -9.88 -0.51 -4.85
C TYR A 255 -11.30 -1.06 -4.81
N ALA A 256 -11.74 -1.61 -5.93
CA ALA A 256 -12.93 -2.44 -5.99
C ALA A 256 -12.69 -3.66 -6.88
N VAL A 257 -13.31 -4.78 -6.53
CA VAL A 257 -13.44 -5.98 -7.37
C VAL A 257 -14.89 -6.04 -7.82
N ALA A 258 -15.12 -5.91 -9.12
CA ALA A 258 -16.43 -5.91 -9.75
C ALA A 258 -16.46 -7.03 -10.79
N ASP A 259 -17.05 -8.17 -10.43
CA ASP A 259 -16.97 -9.44 -11.17
C ASP A 259 -15.53 -9.85 -11.52
N ASP A 260 -15.16 -9.72 -12.80
CA ASP A 260 -13.88 -10.02 -13.43
C ASP A 260 -13.00 -8.77 -13.62
N ARG A 261 -13.35 -7.65 -12.97
CA ARG A 261 -12.63 -6.38 -13.09
C ARG A 261 -12.10 -5.91 -11.74
N ALA A 262 -10.84 -5.48 -11.75
CA ALA A 262 -10.19 -4.79 -10.66
C ALA A 262 -10.12 -3.28 -10.98
N VAL A 263 -10.62 -2.45 -10.06
CA VAL A 263 -10.45 -0.99 -10.09
C VAL A 263 -9.44 -0.61 -9.02
N VAL A 264 -8.34 0.04 -9.39
CA VAL A 264 -7.33 0.55 -8.44
C VAL A 264 -7.24 2.07 -8.56
N LEU A 265 -7.27 2.76 -7.42
CA LEU A 265 -7.29 4.21 -7.35
C LEU A 265 -6.19 4.74 -6.42
N THR A 266 -5.65 5.91 -6.75
CA THR A 266 -4.87 6.72 -5.80
C THR A 266 -5.75 7.53 -4.85
N GLU A 267 -6.99 7.81 -5.27
CA GLU A 267 -7.97 8.63 -4.54
C GLU A 267 -8.89 7.83 -3.63
N ASN A 268 -9.39 8.50 -2.59
CA ASN A 268 -10.50 7.99 -1.76
C ASN A 268 -11.82 7.95 -2.55
N TRP A 269 -12.80 7.18 -2.07
CA TRP A 269 -14.16 7.13 -2.63
C TRP A 269 -15.00 8.35 -2.19
N LYS A 270 -14.51 9.54 -2.53
CA LYS A 270 -15.09 10.86 -2.21
C LYS A 270 -15.47 11.61 -3.50
N PRO A 271 -16.15 12.77 -3.43
CA PRO A 271 -16.47 13.56 -4.63
C PRO A 271 -15.26 13.87 -5.53
N SER A 272 -14.07 14.12 -4.97
CA SER A 272 -12.88 14.31 -5.80
C SER A 272 -12.40 13.04 -6.51
N GLY A 273 -12.50 11.88 -5.83
CA GLY A 273 -12.05 10.57 -6.34
C GLY A 273 -13.01 9.85 -7.30
N THR A 274 -14.25 10.31 -7.40
CA THR A 274 -15.30 9.65 -8.21
C THR A 274 -16.21 10.62 -8.96
N GLY A 275 -16.05 11.91 -8.71
CA GLY A 275 -16.83 13.00 -9.31
C GLY A 275 -15.97 14.13 -9.86
N GLY A 276 -14.64 14.05 -9.76
CA GLY A 276 -13.73 15.00 -10.40
C GLY A 276 -13.73 16.39 -9.74
N ALA A 277 -14.07 16.45 -8.46
CA ALA A 277 -14.33 17.71 -7.78
C ALA A 277 -13.09 18.52 -7.34
N ASP A 278 -11.87 17.97 -7.42
CA ASP A 278 -10.67 18.65 -6.89
C ASP A 278 -9.36 18.01 -7.36
N SER A 279 -9.16 16.73 -7.08
CA SER A 279 -7.81 16.16 -7.02
C SER A 279 -7.32 15.60 -8.36
N ARG A 280 -6.05 15.88 -8.69
CA ARG A 280 -5.28 15.08 -9.65
C ARG A 280 -4.99 13.72 -9.03
N GLY A 281 -5.71 12.71 -9.50
CA GLY A 281 -5.57 11.31 -9.08
C GLY A 281 -5.42 10.40 -10.28
N TRP A 282 -4.80 9.24 -10.09
CA TRP A 282 -4.64 8.21 -11.12
C TRP A 282 -5.50 7.00 -10.78
N GLY A 283 -5.95 6.29 -11.81
CA GLY A 283 -6.62 5.02 -11.64
C GLY A 283 -6.54 4.15 -12.89
N ALA A 284 -6.71 2.86 -12.68
CA ALA A 284 -6.81 1.88 -13.74
C ALA A 284 -7.94 0.89 -13.46
N VAL A 285 -8.61 0.43 -14.52
CA VAL A 285 -9.46 -0.76 -14.48
C VAL A 285 -8.81 -1.85 -15.30
N VAL A 286 -8.56 -3.02 -14.71
CA VAL A 286 -7.96 -4.17 -15.39
C VAL A 286 -8.83 -5.41 -15.26
N SER A 287 -8.72 -6.32 -16.21
CA SER A 287 -9.42 -7.61 -16.23
C SER A 287 -8.46 -8.81 -16.20
N GLU A 288 -7.18 -8.58 -15.87
CA GLU A 288 -6.21 -9.67 -15.75
C GLU A 288 -6.61 -10.60 -14.58
N PRO A 289 -6.85 -11.90 -14.82
CA PRO A 289 -7.46 -12.78 -13.84
C PRO A 289 -6.68 -12.90 -12.53
N SER A 290 -5.34 -12.91 -12.60
CA SER A 290 -4.48 -13.07 -11.42
C SER A 290 -4.57 -11.86 -10.50
N VAL A 291 -4.55 -10.65 -11.05
CA VAL A 291 -4.73 -9.39 -10.33
C VAL A 291 -6.12 -9.32 -9.69
N VAL A 292 -7.18 -9.68 -10.44
CA VAL A 292 -8.56 -9.71 -9.92
C VAL A 292 -8.69 -10.68 -8.75
N ALA A 293 -8.19 -11.90 -8.91
CA ALA A 293 -8.19 -12.91 -7.86
C ALA A 293 -7.32 -12.50 -6.65
N GLY A 294 -6.19 -11.84 -6.88
CA GLY A 294 -5.30 -11.33 -5.84
C GLY A 294 -5.95 -10.24 -4.99
N LEU A 295 -6.64 -9.27 -5.62
CA LEU A 295 -7.39 -8.25 -4.89
C LEU A 295 -8.60 -8.85 -4.18
N ALA A 296 -9.30 -9.81 -4.79
CA ALA A 296 -10.41 -10.51 -4.16
C ALA A 296 -9.95 -11.23 -2.87
N ARG A 297 -8.83 -11.96 -2.92
CA ARG A 297 -8.23 -12.62 -1.77
C ARG A 297 -7.82 -11.62 -0.68
N THR A 298 -7.21 -10.50 -1.07
CA THR A 298 -6.84 -9.43 -0.14
C THR A 298 -8.09 -8.89 0.57
N PHE A 299 -9.14 -8.60 -0.20
CA PHE A 299 -10.41 -8.10 0.33
C PHE A 299 -11.05 -9.08 1.31
N GLU A 300 -11.18 -10.35 0.94
CA GLU A 300 -11.76 -11.38 1.80
C GLU A 300 -10.98 -11.53 3.10
N GLY A 301 -9.65 -11.57 3.02
CA GLY A 301 -8.80 -11.67 4.20
C GLY A 301 -8.91 -10.48 5.13
N ASP A 302 -9.13 -9.27 4.61
CA ASP A 302 -9.35 -8.06 5.41
C ASP A 302 -10.80 -7.98 5.94
N PHE A 303 -11.79 -8.34 5.13
CA PHE A 303 -13.21 -8.26 5.46
C PHE A 303 -13.64 -9.32 6.47
N ALA A 304 -13.08 -10.53 6.40
CA ALA A 304 -13.37 -11.62 7.33
C ALA A 304 -12.61 -11.49 8.66
N TRP A 305 -11.64 -10.59 8.76
CA TRP A 305 -10.87 -10.41 9.99
C TRP A 305 -11.72 -9.81 11.11
N ARG A 306 -11.47 -10.22 12.35
CA ARG A 306 -12.27 -9.81 13.53
C ARG A 306 -12.28 -8.31 13.82
N ALA A 307 -11.32 -7.56 13.28
CA ALA A 307 -11.30 -6.10 13.40
C ALA A 307 -12.21 -5.40 12.37
N ALA A 308 -12.69 -6.11 11.34
CA ALA A 308 -13.69 -5.62 10.40
C ALA A 308 -15.07 -5.76 11.05
N VAL A 309 -15.45 -4.75 11.82
CA VAL A 309 -16.67 -4.73 12.63
C VAL A 309 -17.87 -4.36 11.73
N PRO A 310 -19.00 -5.10 11.77
CA PRO A 310 -20.22 -4.73 11.07
C PRO A 310 -20.68 -3.29 11.39
N TRP A 311 -21.21 -2.59 10.40
CA TRP A 311 -21.58 -1.18 10.54
C TRP A 311 -22.53 -0.90 11.72
N ASP A 312 -23.51 -1.78 11.97
CA ASP A 312 -24.46 -1.66 13.08
C ASP A 312 -23.78 -1.63 14.45
N GLU A 313 -22.85 -2.54 14.67
CA GLU A 313 -22.04 -2.61 15.89
C GLU A 313 -21.07 -1.42 15.95
N TYR A 314 -20.41 -1.11 14.84
CA TYR A 314 -19.46 -0.01 14.76
C TYR A 314 -20.08 1.33 15.12
N ARG A 315 -21.28 1.66 14.60
CA ARG A 315 -21.91 2.97 14.83
C ARG A 315 -22.51 3.13 16.22
N ALA A 316 -22.76 2.04 16.95
CA ALA A 316 -23.49 2.07 18.21
C ALA A 316 -22.80 2.99 19.23
N GLY A 317 -23.52 3.98 19.73
CA GLY A 317 -23.01 4.94 20.72
C GLY A 317 -21.91 5.89 20.23
N ARG A 318 -21.57 5.90 18.93
CA ARG A 318 -20.53 6.77 18.37
C ARG A 318 -21.09 8.08 17.83
N THR A 319 -20.27 9.12 17.92
CA THR A 319 -20.49 10.40 17.24
C THR A 319 -19.52 10.55 16.07
N PHE A 320 -19.89 11.39 15.10
CA PHE A 320 -19.13 11.57 13.86
C PHE A 320 -18.76 13.03 13.62
N ALA A 321 -17.58 13.22 13.02
CA ALA A 321 -16.99 14.54 12.78
C ALA A 321 -17.80 15.38 11.78
N ALA A 322 -17.66 16.69 11.88
CA ALA A 322 -18.19 17.62 10.88
C ALA A 322 -17.44 17.49 9.55
N ASP A 323 -18.14 17.73 8.44
CA ASP A 323 -17.56 17.68 7.10
C ASP A 323 -17.12 19.07 6.63
N ASN A 324 -16.05 19.09 5.85
CA ASN A 324 -15.81 20.17 4.89
C ASN A 324 -16.17 19.64 3.49
N ALA A 325 -17.24 20.19 2.90
CA ALA A 325 -17.62 19.83 1.54
C ALA A 325 -16.59 20.38 0.54
N THR A 326 -16.06 19.52 -0.32
CA THR A 326 -15.26 19.94 -1.48
C THR A 326 -16.17 19.92 -2.71
N ALA A 327 -16.34 21.08 -3.32
CA ALA A 327 -17.11 21.25 -4.55
C ALA A 327 -16.23 22.00 -5.56
N GLY A 328 -16.17 21.48 -6.78
CA GLY A 328 -15.39 22.04 -7.87
C GLY A 328 -15.73 21.30 -9.17
N THR A 329 -15.52 21.98 -10.29
CA THR A 329 -15.63 21.41 -11.63
C THR A 329 -14.39 21.86 -12.39
N TYR A 330 -13.76 20.94 -13.11
CA TYR A 330 -12.52 21.19 -13.83
C TYR A 330 -12.65 20.81 -15.30
N PRO A 331 -11.90 21.47 -16.21
CA PRO A 331 -11.86 21.09 -17.60
C PRO A 331 -11.28 19.69 -17.77
N THR A 332 -11.70 19.00 -18.84
CA THR A 332 -11.18 17.69 -19.23
C THR A 332 -10.06 17.89 -20.26
N ALA A 333 -8.83 17.52 -19.91
CA ALA A 333 -7.67 17.50 -20.80
C ALA A 333 -7.28 16.07 -21.21
N PHE A 334 -7.57 15.07 -20.37
CA PHE A 334 -7.18 13.67 -20.56
C PHE A 334 -8.38 12.74 -20.57
N ALA A 335 -8.74 12.24 -21.76
CA ALA A 335 -9.75 11.20 -21.88
C ALA A 335 -9.25 9.86 -21.29
N PRO A 336 -10.14 8.96 -20.83
CA PRO A 336 -9.74 7.64 -20.38
C PRO A 336 -9.49 6.72 -21.59
N GLU A 337 -8.32 6.10 -21.65
CA GLU A 337 -7.85 5.29 -22.78
C GLU A 337 -7.89 3.78 -22.46
N ARG A 338 -8.04 2.95 -23.49
CA ARG A 338 -7.69 1.52 -23.41
C ARG A 338 -6.25 1.39 -23.84
N VAL A 339 -5.43 0.78 -23.00
CA VAL A 339 -3.99 0.64 -23.19
C VAL A 339 -3.60 -0.80 -22.96
N ALA A 340 -2.72 -1.32 -23.81
CA ALA A 340 -2.16 -2.64 -23.63
C ALA A 340 -1.10 -2.63 -22.53
N PHE A 341 -0.90 -3.78 -21.89
CA PHE A 341 0.26 -4.06 -21.06
C PHE A 341 0.73 -5.49 -21.32
N GLU A 342 2.02 -5.71 -21.18
CA GLU A 342 2.69 -7.00 -21.38
C GLU A 342 2.74 -7.82 -20.10
N SER A 343 2.75 -7.15 -18.95
CA SER A 343 2.64 -7.79 -17.65
C SER A 343 2.00 -6.88 -16.61
N ALA A 344 1.36 -7.50 -15.62
CA ALA A 344 0.79 -6.81 -14.47
C ALA A 344 1.36 -7.38 -13.17
N ARG A 345 1.54 -6.55 -12.15
CA ARG A 345 1.82 -7.00 -10.79
C ARG A 345 0.93 -6.30 -9.79
N LEU A 346 0.33 -7.07 -8.89
CA LEU A 346 -0.36 -6.53 -7.73
C LEU A 346 0.54 -6.69 -6.50
N LEU A 347 0.75 -5.56 -5.84
CA LEU A 347 1.56 -5.43 -4.65
C LEU A 347 0.69 -4.99 -3.48
N VAL A 348 0.99 -5.50 -2.29
CA VAL A 348 0.23 -5.23 -1.07
C VAL A 348 1.20 -4.82 0.05
N ALA A 349 0.89 -3.73 0.76
CA ALA A 349 1.61 -3.36 1.98
C ALA A 349 0.88 -3.89 3.22
N PRO A 350 1.60 -4.24 4.29
CA PRO A 350 3.08 -4.20 4.43
C PRO A 350 3.81 -5.42 3.84
N ASP A 351 3.09 -6.36 3.23
CA ASP A 351 3.58 -7.67 2.81
C ASP A 351 4.77 -7.60 1.83
N ASN A 352 4.63 -6.90 0.71
CA ASN A 352 5.62 -6.91 -0.38
C ASN A 352 5.78 -5.58 -1.14
N ALA A 353 4.89 -4.60 -0.94
CA ALA A 353 4.88 -3.38 -1.74
C ALA A 353 6.16 -2.55 -1.62
N GLU A 354 6.73 -2.39 -0.42
CA GLU A 354 7.94 -1.60 -0.24
C GLU A 354 9.12 -2.17 -1.01
N SER A 355 9.40 -3.46 -0.82
CA SER A 355 10.53 -4.14 -1.46
C SER A 355 10.36 -4.19 -2.98
N ALA A 356 9.16 -4.46 -3.48
CA ALA A 356 8.88 -4.51 -4.91
C ALA A 356 8.96 -3.14 -5.59
N VAL A 357 8.47 -2.06 -4.94
CA VAL A 357 8.61 -0.70 -5.47
C VAL A 357 10.08 -0.30 -5.50
N LEU A 358 10.85 -0.52 -4.42
CA LEU A 358 12.29 -0.26 -4.41
C LEU A 358 13.03 -1.03 -5.50
N ALA A 359 12.67 -2.29 -5.73
CA ALA A 359 13.24 -3.08 -6.81
C ALA A 359 12.96 -2.47 -8.18
N ARG A 360 11.74 -1.95 -8.42
CA ARG A 360 11.41 -1.29 -9.71
C ARG A 360 12.17 0.03 -9.91
N LEU A 361 12.35 0.82 -8.86
CA LEU A 361 13.15 2.05 -8.90
C LEU A 361 14.64 1.75 -9.17
N ARG A 362 15.18 0.68 -8.58
CA ARG A 362 16.56 0.21 -8.84
C ARG A 362 16.77 -0.30 -10.26
N ALA A 363 15.73 -0.90 -10.84
CA ALA A 363 15.76 -1.41 -12.20
C ALA A 363 15.53 -0.34 -13.27
N ALA A 364 15.17 0.89 -12.88
CA ALA A 364 15.00 1.99 -13.84
C ALA A 364 16.33 2.36 -14.49
N ASN A 365 16.32 2.55 -15.81
CA ASN A 365 17.54 2.75 -16.61
C ASN A 365 17.53 4.03 -17.45
N GLU A 366 16.38 4.51 -17.89
CA GLU A 366 16.28 5.68 -18.77
C GLU A 366 15.60 6.85 -18.07
N THR A 367 14.38 6.63 -17.56
CA THR A 367 13.59 7.71 -16.97
C THR A 367 12.83 7.27 -15.73
N LEU A 368 12.69 8.20 -14.79
CA LEU A 368 11.93 8.02 -13.57
C LEU A 368 11.11 9.27 -13.26
N ARG A 369 9.80 9.19 -13.51
CA ARG A 369 8.81 10.23 -13.21
C ARG A 369 8.01 9.84 -11.99
N VAL A 370 8.05 10.64 -10.95
CA VAL A 370 7.39 10.33 -9.66
C VAL A 370 6.41 11.44 -9.32
N VAL A 371 5.14 11.09 -9.14
CA VAL A 371 4.13 12.00 -8.63
C VAL A 371 3.62 11.52 -7.27
N GLN A 372 3.72 12.38 -6.25
CA GLN A 372 3.31 12.01 -4.89
C GLN A 372 2.52 13.13 -4.21
N MET A 373 1.50 12.73 -3.46
CA MET A 373 0.80 13.62 -2.52
C MET A 373 1.76 14.14 -1.46
N SER A 374 2.52 13.22 -0.86
CA SER A 374 3.56 13.51 0.10
C SER A 374 4.59 12.38 0.14
N VAL A 375 5.76 12.70 0.66
CA VAL A 375 6.84 11.75 0.94
C VAL A 375 7.29 11.92 2.39
N GLY A 376 7.88 10.88 2.99
CA GLY A 376 8.36 10.86 4.38
C GLY A 376 9.65 11.62 4.62
N GLY A 377 9.93 12.66 3.82
CA GLY A 377 11.16 13.42 3.85
C GLY A 377 12.24 12.94 2.88
N PRO A 378 13.37 13.65 2.82
CA PRO A 378 14.37 13.47 1.77
C PRO A 378 15.29 12.28 2.02
N ASP A 379 15.28 11.72 3.24
CA ASP A 379 16.01 10.50 3.59
C ASP A 379 15.11 9.26 3.57
N GLN A 380 13.84 9.37 3.16
CA GLN A 380 12.95 8.22 3.03
C GLN A 380 13.46 7.26 1.93
N ALA A 381 13.31 5.95 2.11
CA ALA A 381 13.93 4.93 1.26
C ALA A 381 13.65 5.07 -0.25
N PHE A 382 12.40 5.36 -0.65
CA PHE A 382 12.04 5.58 -2.04
C PHE A 382 12.65 6.87 -2.58
N VAL A 383 12.65 7.95 -1.79
CA VAL A 383 13.27 9.24 -2.18
C VAL A 383 14.79 9.12 -2.31
N ARG A 384 15.46 8.38 -1.43
CA ARG A 384 16.90 8.11 -1.60
C ARG A 384 17.18 7.30 -2.87
N GLU A 385 16.28 6.39 -3.25
CA GLU A 385 16.44 5.59 -4.45
C GLU A 385 16.27 6.43 -5.73
N THR A 386 15.52 7.54 -5.70
CA THR A 386 15.46 8.46 -6.86
C THR A 386 16.79 9.18 -7.07
N VAL A 387 17.46 9.60 -5.99
CA VAL A 387 18.82 10.15 -6.06
C VAL A 387 19.80 9.08 -6.54
N ALA A 388 19.68 7.85 -6.05
CA ALA A 388 20.51 6.73 -6.50
C ALA A 388 20.32 6.44 -8.00
N ALA A 389 19.09 6.50 -8.51
CA ALA A 389 18.80 6.37 -9.94
C ALA A 389 19.46 7.49 -10.75
N ALA A 390 19.34 8.75 -10.32
CA ALA A 390 19.99 9.86 -11.00
C ALA A 390 21.51 9.73 -11.04
N ARG A 391 22.13 9.23 -9.96
CA ARG A 391 23.57 8.90 -9.92
C ARG A 391 23.98 7.78 -10.88
N ARG A 392 23.04 6.91 -11.28
CA ARG A 392 23.25 5.89 -12.32
C ARG A 392 23.04 6.45 -13.74
N GLY A 393 22.66 7.72 -13.89
CA GLY A 393 22.41 8.36 -15.18
C GLY A 393 20.96 8.36 -15.65
N VAL A 394 20.00 7.98 -14.80
CA VAL A 394 18.56 8.03 -15.12
C VAL A 394 18.07 9.47 -15.07
N GLU A 395 17.23 9.90 -16.03
CA GLU A 395 16.52 11.18 -15.95
C GLU A 395 15.43 11.09 -14.87
N VAL A 396 15.55 11.89 -13.81
CA VAL A 396 14.61 11.86 -12.68
C VAL A 396 13.82 13.16 -12.55
N ARG A 397 12.49 13.04 -12.50
CA ARG A 397 11.54 14.15 -12.28
C ARG A 397 10.60 13.81 -11.13
N LEU A 398 10.64 14.59 -10.04
CA LEU A 398 9.79 14.41 -8.85
C LEU A 398 8.78 15.56 -8.71
N LEU A 399 7.50 15.28 -8.93
CA LEU A 399 6.41 16.24 -8.77
C LEU A 399 5.65 15.98 -7.45
N LEU A 400 5.82 16.86 -6.48
CA LEU A 400 5.17 16.75 -5.17
C LEU A 400 3.98 17.71 -5.05
N SER A 401 2.96 17.33 -4.29
CA SER A 401 1.79 18.19 -4.08
C SER A 401 2.15 19.51 -3.40
N GLY A 402 1.69 20.63 -3.98
CA GLY A 402 1.77 21.96 -3.38
C GLY A 402 0.60 22.30 -2.44
N ALA A 403 -0.22 21.31 -2.05
CA ALA A 403 -1.35 21.54 -1.15
C ALA A 403 -0.89 22.08 0.20
N TRP A 404 -1.62 23.06 0.76
CA TRP A 404 -1.17 23.85 1.91
C TRP A 404 -0.70 23.01 3.12
N TYR A 405 -1.35 21.88 3.40
CA TYR A 405 -1.06 21.02 4.55
C TYR A 405 0.14 20.07 4.36
N VAL A 406 0.76 20.02 3.17
CA VAL A 406 2.00 19.28 2.88
C VAL A 406 3.05 20.15 2.19
N ARG A 407 2.74 21.42 1.93
CA ARG A 407 3.55 22.31 1.10
C ARG A 407 4.92 22.57 1.70
N GLU A 408 4.98 22.76 3.02
CA GLU A 408 6.24 23.02 3.74
C GLU A 408 7.15 21.79 3.69
N ASP A 409 6.67 20.63 4.13
CA ASP A 409 7.43 19.37 4.12
C ASP A 409 7.89 18.98 2.71
N ASN A 410 6.98 19.02 1.72
CA ASN A 410 7.33 18.74 0.34
C ASN A 410 8.31 19.78 -0.23
N GLY A 411 8.18 21.05 0.17
CA GLY A 411 9.09 22.13 -0.22
C GLY A 411 10.51 21.88 0.27
N ALA A 412 10.67 21.48 1.53
CA ALA A 412 11.97 21.12 2.09
C ALA A 412 12.62 19.93 1.36
N VAL A 413 11.83 18.94 0.94
CA VAL A 413 12.30 17.82 0.11
C VAL A 413 12.75 18.32 -1.26
N VAL A 414 11.93 19.11 -1.94
CA VAL A 414 12.23 19.67 -3.26
C VAL A 414 13.55 20.44 -3.23
N GLU A 415 13.70 21.35 -2.26
CA GLU A 415 14.91 22.13 -2.11
C GLU A 415 16.15 21.25 -1.86
N ARG A 416 16.03 20.23 -0.99
CA ARG A 416 17.16 19.34 -0.71
C ARG A 416 17.56 18.52 -1.93
N LEU A 417 16.60 17.97 -2.67
CA LEU A 417 16.88 17.19 -3.88
C LEU A 417 17.53 18.04 -4.96
N ASN A 418 17.04 19.26 -5.20
CA ASN A 418 17.63 20.16 -6.19
C ASN A 418 19.05 20.61 -5.78
N ARG A 419 19.31 20.85 -4.49
CA ARG A 419 20.68 21.11 -4.00
C ARG A 419 21.62 19.93 -4.18
N VAL A 420 21.12 18.69 -4.04
CA VAL A 420 21.91 17.47 -4.30
C VAL A 420 22.21 17.37 -5.79
N ALA A 421 21.20 17.60 -6.65
CA ALA A 421 21.34 17.56 -8.09
C ALA A 421 22.37 18.58 -8.61
N GLU A 422 22.29 19.82 -8.14
CA GLU A 422 23.23 20.89 -8.51
C GLU A 422 24.66 20.57 -8.08
N ARG A 423 24.85 20.13 -6.82
CA ARG A 423 26.18 19.79 -6.29
C ARG A 423 26.84 18.63 -7.03
N GLU A 424 26.06 17.65 -7.44
CA GLU A 424 26.56 16.40 -8.02
C GLU A 424 26.42 16.35 -9.56
N GLY A 425 25.86 17.38 -10.19
CA GLY A 425 25.64 17.43 -11.64
C GLY A 425 24.67 16.36 -12.14
N LEU A 426 23.64 16.03 -11.35
CA LEU A 426 22.69 14.96 -11.66
C LEU A 426 21.54 15.46 -12.54
N ASP A 427 21.04 14.62 -13.44
CA ASP A 427 19.78 14.86 -14.14
C ASP A 427 18.57 14.52 -13.23
N LEU A 428 18.46 15.28 -12.14
CA LEU A 428 17.43 15.17 -11.12
C LEU A 428 16.81 16.54 -10.91
N GLU A 429 15.49 16.61 -11.05
CA GLU A 429 14.74 17.82 -10.70
C GLU A 429 13.50 17.44 -9.88
N ALA A 430 13.23 18.20 -8.82
CA ALA A 430 12.02 18.11 -8.04
C ALA A 430 11.26 19.45 -8.09
N ARG A 431 9.92 19.39 -8.10
CA ARG A 431 9.03 20.56 -8.13
C ARG A 431 7.85 20.39 -7.19
N LEU A 432 7.40 21.51 -6.62
CA LEU A 432 6.05 21.62 -6.09
C LEU A 432 5.07 21.85 -7.24
N ALA A 433 4.00 21.07 -7.28
CA ALA A 433 3.01 21.16 -8.33
C ALA A 433 2.25 22.49 -8.28
N VAL A 434 2.12 23.12 -9.44
CA VAL A 434 1.21 24.25 -9.67
C VAL A 434 -0.03 23.68 -10.38
N PRO A 435 -1.19 23.61 -9.69
CA PRO A 435 -2.38 22.97 -10.26
C PRO A 435 -2.86 23.66 -11.55
N SER A 436 -3.11 22.86 -12.60
CA SER A 436 -3.65 23.32 -13.87
C SER A 436 -4.69 22.31 -14.38
N GLY A 437 -5.97 22.70 -14.39
CA GLY A 437 -7.07 21.77 -14.66
C GLY A 437 -7.40 20.81 -13.50
N TYR A 438 -6.87 21.06 -12.31
CA TYR A 438 -7.19 20.38 -11.05
C TYR A 438 -6.87 21.32 -9.87
N GLY A 439 -7.27 20.98 -8.64
CA GLY A 439 -7.05 21.78 -7.44
C GLY A 439 -5.80 21.40 -6.63
N LYS A 440 -5.46 20.10 -6.54
CA LYS A 440 -4.20 19.62 -5.94
C LYS A 440 -3.81 18.22 -6.39
N ILE A 441 -2.53 17.87 -6.27
CA ILE A 441 -2.07 16.49 -6.46
C ILE A 441 -2.45 15.65 -5.24
N HIS A 442 -3.11 14.53 -5.51
CA HIS A 442 -3.31 13.47 -4.53
C HIS A 442 -3.05 12.06 -5.14
N ALA A 443 -2.51 12.01 -6.35
CA ALA A 443 -1.90 10.84 -6.95
C ALA A 443 -0.72 10.30 -6.11
N LYS A 444 -0.52 8.98 -6.18
CA LYS A 444 0.68 8.28 -5.74
C LYS A 444 1.08 7.37 -6.89
N GLY A 445 1.91 7.92 -7.78
CA GLY A 445 2.19 7.36 -9.08
C GLY A 445 3.67 7.41 -9.40
N VAL A 446 4.14 6.40 -10.13
CA VAL A 446 5.50 6.33 -10.65
C VAL A 446 5.42 5.85 -12.08
N VAL A 447 6.15 6.48 -12.99
CA VAL A 447 6.47 5.92 -14.30
C VAL A 447 7.98 5.73 -14.35
N ALA A 448 8.41 4.48 -14.31
CA ALA A 448 9.81 4.09 -14.46
C ALA A 448 9.93 3.40 -15.81
N ASP A 449 10.63 4.02 -16.76
CA ASP A 449 10.72 3.58 -18.16
C ASP A 449 9.33 3.25 -18.76
N ASP A 450 9.09 1.97 -19.05
CA ASP A 450 7.89 1.37 -19.63
C ASP A 450 6.85 0.90 -18.59
N THR A 451 7.07 1.19 -17.31
CA THR A 451 6.25 0.64 -16.23
C THR A 451 5.62 1.74 -15.38
N VAL A 452 4.29 1.73 -15.29
CA VAL A 452 3.55 2.56 -14.35
C VAL A 452 3.27 1.79 -13.07
N LEU A 453 3.46 2.43 -11.91
CA LEU A 453 2.97 1.99 -10.62
C LEU A 453 1.96 3.03 -10.12
N LEU A 454 0.78 2.57 -9.73
CA LEU A 454 -0.26 3.44 -9.16
C LEU A 454 -1.03 2.71 -8.07
N GLY A 455 -1.45 3.46 -7.06
CA GLY A 455 -2.25 2.90 -5.97
C GLY A 455 -2.29 3.81 -4.75
N SER A 456 -2.47 3.22 -3.58
CA SER A 456 -2.73 3.99 -2.36
C SER A 456 -1.47 4.38 -1.58
N LEU A 457 -0.33 3.78 -1.90
CA LEU A 457 0.95 3.91 -1.20
C LEU A 457 1.58 5.30 -1.34
N ASN A 458 1.45 6.13 -0.30
CA ASN A 458 2.33 7.31 -0.17
C ASN A 458 3.75 6.86 0.14
N TRP A 459 4.75 7.64 -0.25
CA TRP A 459 6.15 7.30 -0.02
C TRP A 459 6.62 7.69 1.39
N ASN A 460 6.03 7.07 2.42
CA ASN A 460 6.45 7.18 3.82
C ASN A 460 6.42 5.81 4.51
N ASP A 461 7.16 5.68 5.61
CA ASP A 461 7.39 4.39 6.28
C ASP A 461 6.11 3.80 6.88
N ASN A 462 5.20 4.65 7.38
CA ASN A 462 3.91 4.19 7.88
C ASN A 462 3.07 3.53 6.77
N SER A 463 2.99 4.16 5.59
CA SER A 463 2.26 3.59 4.44
C SER A 463 2.92 2.30 3.94
N ALA A 464 4.26 2.25 3.93
CA ALA A 464 5.01 1.10 3.45
C ALA A 464 4.98 -0.11 4.40
N ARG A 465 4.98 0.12 5.72
CA ARG A 465 5.28 -0.91 6.73
C ARG A 465 4.18 -1.14 7.77
N ALA A 466 3.21 -0.24 7.87
CA ALA A 466 2.18 -0.30 8.91
C ALA A 466 0.75 -0.17 8.38
N ASN A 467 0.53 0.30 7.15
CA ASN A 467 -0.80 0.40 6.55
C ASN A 467 -1.08 -0.78 5.62
N ARG A 468 -2.37 -1.11 5.48
CA ARG A 468 -2.84 -1.86 4.31
C ARG A 468 -2.90 -0.92 3.11
N GLU A 469 -2.03 -1.14 2.14
CA GLU A 469 -2.00 -0.42 0.86
C GLU A 469 -2.05 -1.41 -0.30
N VAL A 470 -2.49 -0.96 -1.48
CA VAL A 470 -2.38 -1.71 -2.74
C VAL A 470 -1.68 -0.86 -3.79
N VAL A 471 -0.83 -1.49 -4.59
CA VAL A 471 -0.17 -0.88 -5.76
C VAL A 471 -0.31 -1.82 -6.94
N LEU A 472 -0.78 -1.29 -8.06
CA LEU A 472 -0.80 -1.98 -9.34
C LEU A 472 0.37 -1.48 -10.18
N ALA A 473 1.21 -2.40 -10.64
CA ALA A 473 2.25 -2.13 -11.62
C ALA A 473 1.84 -2.72 -12.98
N LEU A 474 1.92 -1.92 -14.05
CA LEU A 474 1.63 -2.33 -15.42
C LEU A 474 2.83 -1.96 -16.30
N THR A 475 3.38 -2.94 -17.02
CA THR A 475 4.51 -2.75 -17.94
C THR A 475 4.01 -2.80 -19.39
N GLY A 476 4.37 -1.82 -20.21
CA GLY A 476 3.93 -1.64 -21.59
C GLY A 476 3.27 -0.28 -21.83
N ASP A 477 2.43 -0.17 -22.86
CA ASP A 477 1.81 1.08 -23.33
C ASP A 477 1.04 1.86 -22.25
N ALA A 478 0.58 1.17 -21.19
CA ALA A 478 -0.02 1.81 -20.04
C ALA A 478 0.86 2.92 -19.44
N ALA A 479 2.19 2.75 -19.42
CA ALA A 479 3.13 3.75 -18.91
C ALA A 479 3.08 5.06 -19.72
N ASP A 480 2.87 4.98 -21.03
CA ASP A 480 2.85 6.15 -21.91
C ASP A 480 1.68 7.08 -21.61
N TYR A 481 0.51 6.53 -21.27
CA TYR A 481 -0.64 7.33 -20.86
C TYR A 481 -0.29 8.21 -19.66
N TYR A 482 0.24 7.60 -18.60
CA TYR A 482 0.56 8.32 -17.36
C TYR A 482 1.79 9.22 -17.51
N ARG A 483 2.74 8.86 -18.38
CA ARG A 483 3.88 9.71 -18.76
C ARG A 483 3.38 11.01 -19.40
N ARG A 484 2.45 10.94 -20.36
CA ARG A 484 1.87 12.14 -21.00
C ARG A 484 1.17 13.05 -19.99
N VAL A 485 0.41 12.47 -19.04
CA VAL A 485 -0.22 13.25 -17.97
C VAL A 485 0.82 13.90 -17.08
N PHE A 486 1.81 13.12 -16.61
CA PHE A 486 2.89 13.63 -15.77
C PHE A 486 3.62 14.79 -16.44
N ASP A 487 4.03 14.63 -17.70
CA ASP A 487 4.81 15.65 -18.41
C ASP A 487 4.01 16.95 -18.61
N ALA A 488 2.68 16.87 -18.75
CA ALA A 488 1.82 18.04 -18.80
C ALA A 488 1.75 18.76 -17.45
N ASP A 489 1.50 18.03 -16.37
CA ASP A 489 1.47 18.58 -15.01
C ASP A 489 2.85 19.13 -14.60
N TRP A 490 3.94 18.49 -15.05
CA TRP A 490 5.33 18.91 -14.87
C TRP A 490 5.64 20.23 -15.57
N ARG A 491 5.27 20.36 -16.85
CA ARG A 491 5.44 21.60 -17.62
C ARG A 491 4.65 22.76 -17.02
N ALA A 492 3.41 22.51 -16.59
CA ALA A 492 2.59 23.52 -15.92
C ALA A 492 3.23 24.03 -14.62
N SER A 493 4.04 23.20 -13.96
CA SER A 493 4.74 23.50 -12.71
C SER A 493 6.13 24.12 -12.91
N GLY A 494 6.55 24.43 -14.14
CA GLY A 494 7.86 24.99 -14.44
C GLY A 494 8.02 26.49 -14.13
N PRO A 495 9.26 27.00 -14.07
CA PRO A 495 9.51 28.43 -13.89
C PRO A 495 8.91 29.24 -15.05
N GLY A 496 8.03 30.21 -14.77
CA GLY A 496 7.47 31.14 -15.76
C GLY A 496 6.01 30.91 -16.19
N THR A 497 5.30 29.92 -15.65
CA THR A 497 3.88 29.66 -15.99
C THR A 497 2.87 30.50 -15.20
N THR A 498 3.32 31.28 -14.21
CA THR A 498 2.48 32.30 -13.58
C THR A 498 2.83 33.67 -14.14
N LEU A 499 2.17 34.09 -15.21
CA LEU A 499 1.79 35.50 -15.29
C LEU A 499 0.60 35.64 -14.35
N PRO A 500 0.70 36.38 -13.23
CA PRO A 500 -0.46 36.72 -12.44
C PRO A 500 -1.46 37.39 -13.41
N GLY A 501 -2.72 36.97 -13.43
CA GLY A 501 -3.73 37.59 -14.32
C GLY A 501 -3.78 39.12 -14.18
N GLY A 502 -3.36 39.65 -13.03
CA GLY A 502 -3.16 41.08 -12.80
C GLY A 502 -2.05 41.73 -13.64
N VAL A 503 -0.96 41.04 -13.97
CA VAL A 503 0.14 41.58 -14.80
C VAL A 503 -0.29 41.66 -16.26
N VAL A 504 -1.04 40.68 -16.79
CA VAL A 504 -1.60 40.75 -18.15
C VAL A 504 -2.65 41.86 -18.24
N ALA A 505 -3.50 42.02 -17.21
CA ALA A 505 -4.46 43.12 -17.15
C ALA A 505 -3.77 44.50 -17.04
N VAL A 506 -2.71 44.63 -16.24
CA VAL A 506 -1.93 45.87 -16.12
C VAL A 506 -1.19 46.19 -17.41
N LEU A 507 -0.61 45.20 -18.09
CA LEU A 507 0.03 45.39 -19.38
C LEU A 507 -0.98 45.73 -20.48
N ALA A 508 -2.18 45.15 -20.46
CA ALA A 508 -3.26 45.49 -21.38
C ALA A 508 -3.80 46.91 -21.14
N VAL A 509 -3.97 47.31 -19.88
CA VAL A 509 -4.38 48.68 -19.50
C VAL A 509 -3.29 49.69 -19.84
N ALA A 510 -2.02 49.36 -19.61
CA ALA A 510 -0.89 50.21 -19.98
C ALA A 510 -0.76 50.34 -21.51
N ALA A 511 -0.91 49.25 -22.27
CA ALA A 511 -0.93 49.28 -23.73
C ALA A 511 -2.11 50.10 -24.26
N LEU A 512 -3.29 49.99 -23.66
CA LEU A 512 -4.46 50.78 -24.01
C LEU A 512 -4.25 52.28 -23.68
N ALA A 513 -3.62 52.59 -22.54
CA ALA A 513 -3.27 53.95 -22.16
C ALA A 513 -2.22 54.56 -23.11
N CYS A 514 -1.21 53.78 -23.53
CA CYS A 514 -0.23 54.21 -24.54
C CYS A 514 -0.87 54.44 -25.91
N LEU A 515 -1.80 53.58 -26.34
CA LEU A 515 -2.56 53.76 -27.58
C LEU A 515 -3.47 55.01 -27.55
N LEU A 516 -4.09 55.29 -26.40
CA LEU A 516 -4.92 56.47 -26.21
C LEU A 516 -4.09 57.76 -26.09
N ALA A 517 -2.88 57.69 -25.52
CA ALA A 517 -1.93 58.80 -25.48
C ALA A 517 -1.34 59.08 -26.87
N ALA A 518 -1.00 58.05 -27.65
CA ALA A 518 -0.50 58.19 -29.02
C ALA A 518 -1.54 58.81 -29.97
N ARG A 519 -2.84 58.60 -29.74
CA ARG A 519 -3.93 59.27 -30.47
C ARG A 519 -4.17 60.73 -30.07
N ARG A 520 -3.54 61.22 -28.99
CA ARG A 520 -3.62 62.62 -28.54
C ARG A 520 -2.44 63.47 -28.98
N VAL A 521 -1.45 62.88 -29.65
CA VAL A 521 -0.31 63.60 -30.23
C VAL A 521 -0.50 63.61 -31.75
N GLU A 522 -1.51 64.33 -32.21
CA GLU A 522 -1.45 64.99 -33.52
C GLU A 522 -0.94 66.40 -33.25
N PHE A 523 0.22 66.71 -33.81
CA PHE A 523 0.93 67.99 -33.65
C PHE A 523 0.14 69.11 -34.38
N GLU A 524 -0.11 70.23 -33.68
CA GLU A 524 -0.09 71.57 -34.29
C GLU A 524 1.35 72.03 -34.48
#